data_AF-A0A1I7TW07-F1
#
_entry.id   AF-A0A1I7TW07-F1
#
_cell.length_a   1.000
_cell.length_b   1.000
_cell.length_c   1.000
_cell.angle_alpha   90.00
_cell.angle_beta   90.00
_cell.angle_gamma   90.00
#
_symmetry.space_group_name_H-M   'P 1'
#
loop_
_entity.id
_entity.type
_entity.pdbx_description
1 polymer ?
#
loop_
_entity_poly.entity_id
_entity_poly.type
_entity_poly.pdbx_seq_one_letter_code
_entity_poly.pdbx_strand_id
1 'polypeptide(L)'
;MQIPFKIPPSTKREVVMCISPVFVSEQWQNFLLAAHVYKQQLIQKTSVQETASFIGLMDLNDILIPAIAPNYVEEFQKLIKKHEKTAPVAYIEYERQHYEATVFNNTGFSLKDMMKGLVDKKKRSLGKIVLIPERINYTYIDRPTYLPSRLDYLNVEENTITYLETIVWVYYHFESAEYAFFRRMMTR
;
A
#
# COMPACT_ATOMS: atom_id res chain seq x y z
N MET A 1 -32.96 2.42 -16.04
CA MET A 1 -31.64 1.79 -15.81
C MET A 1 -31.51 1.52 -14.33
N GLN A 2 -31.66 0.26 -13.89
CA GLN A 2 -31.47 -0.12 -12.47
C GLN A 2 -30.03 -0.62 -12.31
N ILE A 3 -29.29 0.00 -11.41
CA ILE A 3 -27.94 -0.45 -11.06
C ILE A 3 -28.11 -1.73 -10.22
N PRO A 4 -27.53 -2.88 -10.62
CA PRO A 4 -27.66 -4.10 -9.84
C PRO A 4 -26.91 -3.97 -8.52
N PHE A 5 -27.66 -3.87 -7.42
CA PHE A 5 -27.09 -3.95 -6.08
C PHE A 5 -26.72 -5.40 -5.79
N LYS A 6 -25.43 -5.65 -5.54
CA LYS A 6 -24.95 -6.97 -5.14
C LYS A 6 -25.11 -7.08 -3.62
N ILE A 7 -25.83 -8.10 -3.16
CA ILE A 7 -25.98 -8.35 -1.71
C ILE A 7 -24.59 -8.66 -1.14
N PRO A 8 -24.17 -7.96 -0.07
CA PRO A 8 -22.92 -8.25 0.61
C PRO A 8 -22.82 -9.71 1.06
N PRO A 9 -21.68 -10.39 0.94
CA PRO A 9 -21.42 -11.61 1.70
C PRO A 9 -21.59 -11.37 3.21
N SER A 10 -22.25 -12.31 3.89
CA SER A 10 -22.53 -12.25 5.33
C SER A 10 -21.30 -12.46 6.23
N THR A 11 -20.16 -12.86 5.66
CA THR A 11 -18.92 -13.09 6.39
C THR A 11 -18.24 -11.77 6.75
N LYS A 12 -18.02 -11.51 8.05
CA LYS A 12 -17.25 -10.37 8.56
C LYS A 12 -15.79 -10.51 8.11
N ARG A 13 -15.21 -9.43 7.58
CA ARG A 13 -13.77 -9.36 7.25
C ARG A 13 -13.07 -8.55 8.33
N GLU A 14 -11.85 -8.90 8.68
CA GLU A 14 -11.15 -8.13 9.71
C GLU A 14 -10.54 -6.85 9.14
N VAL A 15 -9.93 -6.93 7.95
CA VAL A 15 -9.30 -5.78 7.27
C VAL A 15 -9.68 -5.75 5.80
N VAL A 16 -10.01 -4.57 5.30
CA VAL A 16 -10.24 -4.29 3.87
C VAL A 16 -9.36 -3.12 3.44
N MET A 17 -8.56 -3.29 2.38
CA MET A 17 -7.86 -2.16 1.75
C MET A 17 -8.62 -1.73 0.50
N CYS A 18 -9.07 -0.48 0.50
CA CYS A 18 -9.66 0.18 -0.65
C CYS A 18 -8.56 0.89 -1.41
N ILE A 19 -8.37 0.49 -2.68
CA ILE A 19 -7.40 1.12 -3.59
C ILE A 19 -8.17 1.88 -4.65
N SER A 20 -7.92 3.20 -4.73
CA SER A 20 -8.57 4.06 -5.73
C SER A 20 -8.18 3.63 -7.15
N PRO A 21 -9.14 3.40 -8.06
CA PRO A 21 -8.87 2.85 -9.40
C PRO A 21 -8.29 3.85 -10.40
N VAL A 22 -8.01 5.10 -9.99
CA VAL A 22 -7.87 6.25 -10.90
C VAL A 22 -6.66 6.15 -11.87
N PHE A 23 -5.70 5.24 -11.67
CA PHE A 23 -4.48 5.20 -12.50
C PHE A 23 -4.03 3.79 -12.94
N VAL A 24 -4.92 2.80 -12.96
CA VAL A 24 -4.53 1.40 -13.24
C VAL A 24 -3.88 1.23 -14.62
N SER A 25 -4.30 1.99 -15.63
CA SER A 25 -3.71 1.92 -16.99
C SER A 25 -2.31 2.50 -17.08
N GLU A 26 -1.99 3.53 -16.30
CA GLU A 26 -0.68 4.21 -16.34
C GLU A 26 0.35 3.58 -15.39
N GLN A 27 -0.11 2.82 -14.40
CA GLN A 27 0.73 2.28 -13.33
C GLN A 27 0.50 0.77 -13.10
N TRP A 28 0.30 0.01 -14.17
CA TRP A 28 -0.02 -1.42 -14.11
C TRP A 28 1.02 -2.26 -13.34
N GLN A 29 2.28 -1.81 -13.31
CA GLN A 29 3.37 -2.45 -12.55
C GLN A 29 3.13 -2.32 -11.04
N ASN A 30 2.76 -1.13 -10.57
CA ASN A 30 2.36 -0.89 -9.19
C ASN A 30 1.08 -1.66 -8.84
N PHE A 31 0.16 -1.83 -9.80
CA PHE A 31 -1.04 -2.65 -9.61
C PHE A 31 -0.71 -4.13 -9.38
N LEU A 32 0.18 -4.72 -10.17
CA LEU A 32 0.59 -6.11 -9.97
C LEU A 32 1.29 -6.31 -8.63
N LEU A 33 2.12 -5.34 -8.24
CA LEU A 33 2.81 -5.32 -6.97
C LEU A 33 1.83 -5.25 -5.79
N ALA A 34 0.95 -4.26 -5.79
CA ALA A 34 -0.11 -4.10 -4.79
C ALA A 34 -0.95 -5.39 -4.72
N ALA A 35 -1.42 -5.90 -5.85
CA ALA A 35 -2.20 -7.13 -5.91
C ALA A 35 -1.44 -8.33 -5.33
N HIS A 36 -0.13 -8.44 -5.54
CA HIS A 36 0.68 -9.53 -5.01
C HIS A 36 0.84 -9.44 -3.49
N VAL A 37 1.22 -8.27 -2.97
CA VAL A 37 1.36 -8.02 -1.52
C VAL A 37 0.02 -8.25 -0.81
N TYR A 38 -1.06 -7.69 -1.35
CA TYR A 38 -2.38 -7.80 -0.76
C TYR A 38 -2.99 -9.20 -0.89
N LYS A 39 -2.67 -9.96 -1.96
CA LYS A 39 -3.06 -11.37 -2.08
C LYS A 39 -2.35 -12.26 -1.07
N GLN A 40 -1.05 -12.04 -0.84
CA GLN A 40 -0.30 -12.78 0.19
C GLN A 40 -0.83 -12.50 1.60
N GLN A 41 -1.40 -11.32 1.84
CA GLN A 41 -1.97 -10.92 3.12
C GLN A 41 -3.52 -11.01 3.18
N LEU A 42 -4.16 -11.77 2.28
CA LEU A 42 -5.60 -12.06 2.26
C LEU A 42 -6.55 -10.84 2.16
N ILE A 43 -6.12 -9.76 1.51
CA ILE A 43 -6.96 -8.57 1.34
C ILE A 43 -7.71 -8.64 0.01
N GLN A 44 -9.01 -8.97 0.08
CA GLN A 44 -9.86 -9.09 -1.10
C GLN A 44 -10.52 -7.74 -1.43
N LYS A 45 -10.37 -7.31 -2.68
CA LYS A 45 -11.14 -6.23 -3.29
C LYS A 45 -12.61 -6.67 -3.33
N THR A 46 -13.54 -5.87 -2.81
CA THR A 46 -14.79 -5.37 -3.43
C THR A 46 -15.81 -4.95 -2.34
N SER A 47 -16.18 -3.67 -2.35
CA SER A 47 -17.49 -3.07 -2.04
C SER A 47 -18.33 -3.46 -0.81
N VAL A 48 -17.81 -4.11 0.23
CA VAL A 48 -18.57 -4.24 1.49
C VAL A 48 -17.81 -3.55 2.60
N GLN A 49 -18.14 -2.29 2.79
CA GLN A 49 -17.58 -1.42 3.83
C GLN A 49 -18.22 -1.67 5.20
N GLU A 50 -19.39 -2.31 5.27
CA GLU A 50 -20.16 -2.42 6.53
C GLU A 50 -19.78 -3.60 7.43
N THR A 51 -18.94 -4.53 6.95
CA THR A 51 -18.57 -5.74 7.70
C THR A 51 -17.07 -5.86 7.98
N ALA A 52 -16.32 -4.78 7.79
CA ALA A 52 -14.90 -4.75 8.10
C ALA A 52 -14.65 -4.22 9.51
N SER A 53 -13.71 -4.81 10.28
CA SER A 53 -13.27 -4.19 11.54
C SER A 53 -12.38 -2.97 11.29
N PHE A 54 -11.62 -2.98 10.19
CA PHE A 54 -10.75 -1.89 9.75
C PHE A 54 -10.79 -1.72 8.23
N ILE A 55 -10.80 -0.48 7.77
CA ILE A 55 -10.74 -0.16 6.34
C ILE A 55 -9.58 0.78 6.07
N GLY A 56 -8.56 0.31 5.34
CA GLY A 56 -7.47 1.16 4.85
C GLY A 56 -7.81 1.80 3.52
N LEU A 57 -7.62 3.11 3.41
CA LEU A 57 -7.80 3.87 2.18
C LEU A 57 -6.42 4.20 1.62
N MET A 58 -5.97 3.41 0.65
CA MET A 58 -4.59 3.44 0.15
C MET A 58 -4.56 3.74 -1.34
N ASP A 59 -3.47 4.32 -1.83
CA ASP A 59 -3.21 4.44 -3.25
C ASP A 59 -2.50 3.18 -3.77
N LEU A 60 -2.42 3.04 -5.09
CA LEU A 60 -1.84 1.86 -5.73
C LEU A 60 -0.36 1.63 -5.38
N ASN A 61 0.35 2.70 -5.06
CA ASN A 61 1.79 2.70 -4.79
C ASN A 61 2.10 2.68 -3.30
N ASP A 62 1.07 2.61 -2.47
CA ASP A 62 1.22 2.50 -1.03
C ASP A 62 1.35 1.04 -0.64
N ILE A 63 2.45 0.75 0.05
CA ILE A 63 2.69 -0.52 0.69
C ILE A 63 2.79 -0.25 2.19
N LEU A 64 1.74 -0.60 2.91
CA LEU A 64 1.80 -0.70 4.37
C LEU A 64 2.25 -2.12 4.71
N ILE A 65 3.20 -2.26 5.64
CA ILE A 65 3.62 -3.56 6.18
C ILE A 65 3.57 -3.43 7.69
N PRO A 66 2.91 -4.35 8.43
CA PRO A 66 2.95 -4.32 9.88
C PRO A 66 4.39 -4.35 10.40
N ALA A 67 4.72 -3.41 11.29
CA ALA A 67 6.04 -3.25 11.88
C ALA A 67 6.08 -3.65 13.36
N ILE A 68 4.97 -3.52 14.08
CA ILE A 68 4.92 -3.71 15.54
C ILE A 68 4.09 -4.92 15.98
N ALA A 69 3.47 -5.62 15.02
CA ALA A 69 2.74 -6.87 15.23
C ALA A 69 2.85 -7.79 13.99
N PRO A 70 2.56 -9.10 14.14
CA PRO A 70 2.63 -10.08 13.04
C PRO A 70 1.63 -9.85 11.90
N ASN A 71 0.52 -9.16 12.15
CA ASN A 71 -0.53 -8.89 11.15
C ASN A 71 -1.20 -7.52 11.42
N TYR A 72 -1.97 -7.06 10.44
CA TYR A 72 -2.64 -5.75 10.50
C TYR A 72 -3.62 -5.61 11.66
N VAL A 73 -4.41 -6.66 11.96
CA VAL A 73 -5.43 -6.59 13.01
C VAL A 73 -4.76 -6.36 14.36
N GLU A 74 -3.75 -7.14 14.68
CA GLU A 74 -2.99 -7.01 15.91
C GLU A 74 -2.24 -5.68 15.99
N GLU A 75 -1.69 -5.19 14.87
CA GLU A 75 -1.03 -3.88 14.83
C GLU A 75 -2.02 -2.75 15.13
N PHE A 76 -3.16 -2.70 14.44
CA PHE A 76 -4.17 -1.66 14.64
C PHE A 76 -4.73 -1.70 16.06
N GLN A 77 -5.01 -2.88 16.60
CA GLN A 77 -5.46 -3.03 17.98
C GLN A 77 -4.40 -2.56 18.98
N LYS A 78 -3.12 -2.86 18.74
CA LYS A 78 -2.01 -2.44 19.61
C LYS A 78 -1.82 -0.93 19.58
N LEU A 79 -1.90 -0.30 18.41
CA LEU A 79 -1.88 1.15 18.25
C LEU A 79 -3.04 1.80 19.01
N ILE A 80 -4.28 1.34 18.78
CA ILE A 80 -5.47 1.90 19.45
C ILE A 80 -5.33 1.82 20.97
N LYS A 81 -4.97 0.65 21.52
CA LYS A 81 -4.80 0.46 22.97
C LYS A 81 -3.77 1.41 23.58
N LYS A 82 -2.72 1.77 22.84
CA LYS A 82 -1.71 2.74 23.30
C LYS A 82 -2.31 4.15 23.44
N HIS A 83 -3.27 4.51 22.59
CA HIS A 83 -3.88 5.84 22.52
C HIS A 83 -5.27 5.96 23.18
N GLU A 84 -5.87 4.86 23.64
CA GLU A 84 -7.26 4.77 24.13
C GLU A 84 -7.53 5.54 25.45
N LYS A 85 -6.52 6.19 26.03
CA LYS A 85 -6.66 6.91 27.31
C LYS A 85 -7.36 8.27 27.20
N THR A 86 -7.48 8.84 26.00
CA THR A 86 -7.96 10.22 25.81
C THR A 86 -9.33 10.28 25.16
N ALA A 87 -9.54 9.55 24.06
CA ALA A 87 -10.80 9.46 23.34
C ALA A 87 -10.81 8.22 22.42
N PRO A 88 -12.00 7.73 22.00
CA PRO A 88 -12.10 6.69 20.98
C PRO A 88 -11.46 7.14 19.64
N VAL A 89 -10.46 6.39 19.19
CA VAL A 89 -9.80 6.61 17.89
C VAL A 89 -10.75 6.23 16.76
N ALA A 90 -11.01 7.12 15.81
CA ALA A 90 -11.82 6.83 14.62
C ALA A 90 -10.95 6.53 13.38
N TYR A 91 -9.76 7.12 13.34
CA TYR A 91 -8.83 7.05 12.23
C TYR A 91 -7.41 6.81 12.75
N ILE A 92 -6.69 5.91 12.10
CA ILE A 92 -5.27 5.66 12.28
C ILE A 92 -4.57 6.21 11.03
N GLU A 93 -3.64 7.13 11.20
CA GLU A 93 -2.96 7.83 10.12
C GLU A 93 -1.48 7.46 10.09
N TYR A 94 -1.01 7.09 8.90
CA TYR A 94 0.37 6.73 8.65
C TYR A 94 0.98 7.71 7.65
N GLU A 95 2.09 8.36 8.02
CA GLU A 95 2.87 9.14 7.05
C GLU A 95 3.42 8.26 5.92
N ARG A 96 3.67 8.88 4.77
CA ARG A 96 4.34 8.23 3.64
C ARG A 96 5.82 8.54 3.63
N GLN A 97 6.64 7.50 3.50
CA GLN A 97 8.06 7.60 3.20
C GLN A 97 8.28 7.26 1.73
N HIS A 98 8.98 8.14 1.01
CA HIS A 98 9.17 8.01 -0.44
C HIS A 98 10.38 7.14 -0.77
N TYR A 99 10.16 6.15 -1.63
CA TYR A 99 11.19 5.26 -2.12
C TYR A 99 11.20 5.20 -3.65
N GLU A 100 12.40 4.97 -4.18
CA GLU A 100 12.63 4.56 -5.55
C GLU A 100 13.00 3.08 -5.57
N ALA A 101 12.40 2.29 -6.45
CA ALA A 101 12.69 0.86 -6.56
C ALA A 101 13.55 0.58 -7.79
N THR A 102 14.77 0.10 -7.59
CA THR A 102 15.59 -0.43 -8.69
C THR A 102 15.41 -1.93 -8.82
N VAL A 103 14.92 -2.39 -9.98
CA VAL A 103 14.71 -3.81 -10.24
C VAL A 103 15.71 -4.30 -11.29
N PHE A 104 16.58 -5.21 -10.87
CA PHE A 104 17.55 -5.86 -11.75
C PHE A 104 16.86 -7.00 -12.51
N ASN A 105 16.76 -6.86 -13.83
CA ASN A 105 16.06 -7.83 -14.66
C ASN A 105 17.03 -8.89 -15.18
N ASN A 106 17.11 -10.02 -14.47
CA ASN A 106 17.85 -11.19 -14.95
C ASN A 106 16.93 -12.26 -15.54
N THR A 107 15.67 -12.38 -15.08
CA THR A 107 14.71 -13.41 -15.54
C THR A 107 13.21 -13.10 -15.35
N GLY A 108 12.80 -11.94 -14.80
CA GLY A 108 11.37 -11.59 -14.57
C GLY A 108 11.10 -10.72 -13.33
N PHE A 109 9.82 -10.39 -13.07
CA PHE A 109 9.40 -9.63 -11.88
C PHE A 109 9.56 -10.46 -10.59
N SER A 110 10.28 -9.92 -9.61
CA SER A 110 10.48 -10.51 -8.28
C SER A 110 10.25 -9.45 -7.21
N LEU A 111 9.21 -9.64 -6.40
CA LEU A 111 8.91 -8.77 -5.27
C LEU A 111 10.11 -8.70 -4.30
N LYS A 112 10.76 -9.83 -4.05
CA LYS A 112 11.91 -9.91 -3.14
C LYS A 112 13.07 -9.04 -3.62
N ASP A 113 13.36 -9.06 -4.92
CA ASP A 113 14.47 -8.29 -5.47
C ASP A 113 14.13 -6.81 -5.58
N MET A 114 12.87 -6.48 -5.88
CA MET A 114 12.37 -5.10 -5.84
C MET A 114 12.45 -4.51 -4.42
N MET A 115 12.03 -5.26 -3.39
CA MET A 115 12.12 -4.81 -1.99
C MET A 115 13.59 -4.61 -1.55
N LYS A 116 14.52 -5.43 -2.04
CA LYS A 116 15.96 -5.24 -1.81
C LYS A 116 16.53 -4.00 -2.53
N GLY A 117 15.94 -3.62 -3.66
CA GLY A 117 16.36 -2.49 -4.47
C GLY A 117 15.72 -1.16 -4.08
N LEU A 118 15.01 -1.09 -2.95
CA LEU A 118 14.41 0.15 -2.46
C LEU A 118 15.50 1.13 -1.97
N VAL A 119 15.44 2.35 -2.47
CA VAL A 119 16.31 3.46 -2.08
C VAL A 119 15.45 4.55 -1.46
N ASP A 120 15.73 4.89 -0.21
CA ASP A 120 15.03 5.95 0.53
C ASP A 120 15.37 7.33 -0.03
N LYS A 121 14.36 8.10 -0.44
CA LYS A 121 14.50 9.47 -0.96
C LYS A 121 14.58 10.52 0.15
N LYS A 122 14.49 10.12 1.43
CA LYS A 122 14.46 10.98 2.63
C LYS A 122 13.38 12.06 2.54
N LYS A 123 12.27 11.74 1.89
CA LYS A 123 11.13 12.62 1.65
C LYS A 123 9.89 12.01 2.28
N ARG A 124 9.20 12.81 3.08
CA ARG A 124 7.90 12.47 3.66
C ARG A 124 6.79 13.28 3.02
N SER A 125 5.60 12.69 2.96
CA SER A 125 4.40 13.39 2.52
C SER A 125 3.20 13.02 3.38
N LEU A 126 2.09 13.74 3.14
CA LEU A 126 0.81 13.45 3.75
C LEU A 126 0.49 11.95 3.65
N GLY A 127 0.01 11.44 4.76
CA GLY A 127 -0.25 10.03 4.98
C GLY A 127 -1.53 9.51 4.35
N LYS A 128 -1.79 8.23 4.62
CA LYS A 128 -3.08 7.60 4.37
C LYS A 128 -3.65 7.05 5.66
N ILE A 129 -4.94 6.74 5.60
CA ILE A 129 -5.74 6.46 6.79
C ILE A 129 -6.29 5.04 6.78
N VAL A 130 -6.38 4.47 7.97
CA VAL A 130 -7.18 3.31 8.30
C VAL A 130 -8.31 3.77 9.19
N LEU A 131 -9.55 3.58 8.75
CA LEU A 131 -10.75 3.97 9.49
C LEU A 131 -11.38 2.77 10.19
N ILE A 132 -12.06 3.06 11.31
CA ILE A 132 -12.76 2.08 12.13
C ILE A 132 -14.27 2.31 11.93
N PRO A 133 -14.92 1.55 11.03
CA PRO A 133 -16.28 1.86 10.58
C PRO A 133 -17.32 1.77 11.71
N GLU A 134 -17.09 0.97 12.75
CA GLU A 134 -17.99 0.89 13.91
C GLU A 134 -18.07 2.21 14.72
N ARG A 135 -17.13 3.15 14.49
CA ARG A 135 -17.04 4.42 15.23
C ARG A 135 -17.53 5.63 14.43
N ILE A 136 -17.79 5.48 13.13
CA ILE A 136 -18.13 6.58 12.21
C ILE A 136 -19.25 6.19 11.25
N ASN A 137 -20.14 7.14 10.96
CA ASN A 137 -21.24 6.97 10.00
C ASN A 137 -21.03 7.75 8.69
N TYR A 138 -19.84 8.30 8.49
CA TYR A 138 -19.40 8.97 7.27
C TYR A 138 -17.92 8.67 7.03
N THR A 139 -17.45 8.83 5.79
CA THR A 139 -16.05 8.61 5.44
C THR A 139 -15.57 9.58 4.38
N TYR A 140 -14.28 9.89 4.40
CA TYR A 140 -13.56 10.66 3.40
C TYR A 140 -12.41 9.80 2.87
N ILE A 141 -12.05 9.99 1.60
CA ILE A 141 -10.93 9.26 0.98
C ILE A 141 -9.60 9.65 1.63
N ASP A 142 -9.50 10.90 2.08
CA ASP A 142 -8.36 11.46 2.80
C ASP A 142 -8.77 11.89 4.23
N ARG A 143 -7.81 12.38 5.02
CA ARG A 143 -8.03 12.85 6.39
C ARG A 143 -9.15 13.93 6.42
N PRO A 144 -10.27 13.71 7.13
CA PRO A 144 -11.28 14.75 7.31
C PRO A 144 -10.71 15.97 8.03
N THR A 145 -11.11 17.17 7.65
CA THR A 145 -10.74 18.40 8.36
C THR A 145 -11.47 18.55 9.69
N TYR A 146 -12.66 17.94 9.80
CA TYR A 146 -13.50 17.99 10.99
C TYR A 146 -13.86 16.59 11.45
N LEU A 147 -13.57 16.33 12.72
CA LEU A 147 -13.94 15.12 13.43
C LEU A 147 -14.99 15.48 14.49
N PRO A 148 -16.00 14.63 14.76
CA PRO A 148 -16.97 14.92 15.81
C PRO A 148 -16.22 15.00 17.14
N SER A 149 -16.61 15.92 18.02
CA SER A 149 -15.85 16.33 19.21
C SER A 149 -15.52 15.23 20.23
N ARG A 150 -15.96 13.99 20.01
CA ARG A 150 -15.76 12.83 20.89
C ARG A 150 -14.90 11.73 20.26
N LEU A 151 -14.37 11.95 19.05
CA LEU A 151 -13.52 11.01 18.34
C LEU A 151 -12.13 11.63 18.15
N ASP A 152 -11.12 10.79 17.96
CA ASP A 152 -9.74 11.24 17.74
C ASP A 152 -9.05 10.58 16.54
N TYR A 153 -7.98 11.21 16.08
CA TYR A 153 -7.00 10.67 15.15
C TYR A 153 -5.82 10.08 15.92
N LEU A 154 -5.33 8.94 15.47
CA LEU A 154 -4.08 8.38 15.93
C LEU A 154 -3.04 8.57 14.83
N ASN A 155 -2.07 9.46 15.04
CA ASN A 155 -0.90 9.56 14.15
C ASN A 155 0.12 8.49 14.57
N VAL A 156 0.50 7.62 13.64
CA VAL A 156 1.43 6.52 13.89
C VAL A 156 2.87 7.02 13.74
N GLU A 157 3.69 6.82 14.76
CA GLU A 157 5.11 7.22 14.76
C GLU A 157 6.03 6.02 14.52
N GLU A 158 5.57 4.81 14.86
CA GLU A 158 6.36 3.57 14.82
C GLU A 158 6.45 2.94 13.43
N ASN A 159 5.62 3.38 12.48
CA ASN A 159 5.51 2.81 11.16
C ASN A 159 5.13 3.87 10.13
N THR A 160 5.53 3.66 8.89
CA THR A 160 5.23 4.54 7.75
C THR A 160 4.81 3.70 6.56
N ILE A 161 3.98 4.28 5.70
CA ILE A 161 3.67 3.69 4.40
C ILE A 161 4.89 3.82 3.50
N THR A 162 5.31 2.71 2.89
CA THR A 162 6.28 2.72 1.80
C THR A 162 5.56 3.22 0.55
N TYR A 163 5.84 4.46 0.16
CA TYR A 163 5.31 5.05 -1.08
C TYR A 163 6.32 4.88 -2.21
N LEU A 164 5.93 4.13 -3.24
CA LEU A 164 6.77 3.92 -4.42
C LEU A 164 6.56 5.03 -5.44
N GLU A 165 7.52 5.93 -5.53
CA GLU A 165 7.48 7.08 -6.44
C GLU A 165 7.82 6.66 -7.87
N THR A 166 8.82 5.78 -8.05
CA THR A 166 9.25 5.31 -9.38
C THR A 166 9.84 3.91 -9.28
N ILE A 167 9.60 3.10 -10.32
CA ILE A 167 10.26 1.80 -10.53
C ILE A 167 11.19 1.92 -11.74
N VAL A 168 12.49 1.71 -11.50
CA VAL A 168 13.54 1.75 -12.53
C VAL A 168 13.98 0.32 -12.83
N TRP A 169 13.86 -0.08 -14.10
CA TRP A 169 14.30 -1.39 -14.57
C TRP A 169 15.72 -1.31 -15.13
N VAL A 170 16.65 -2.07 -14.54
CA VAL A 170 18.04 -2.15 -15.00
C VAL A 170 18.22 -3.47 -15.75
N TYR A 171 18.52 -3.36 -17.05
CA TYR A 171 18.81 -4.50 -17.92
C TYR A 171 20.32 -4.69 -18.02
N TYR A 172 20.80 -5.88 -17.67
CA TYR A 172 22.15 -6.29 -18.08
C TYR A 172 22.12 -6.68 -19.56
N HIS A 173 22.56 -5.80 -20.45
CA HIS A 173 23.10 -6.26 -21.72
C HIS A 173 24.42 -6.97 -21.42
N PHE A 174 24.38 -8.30 -21.32
CA PHE A 174 25.57 -9.10 -21.56
C PHE A 174 25.93 -8.90 -23.04
N GLU A 175 26.74 -7.89 -23.37
CA GLU A 175 27.62 -8.03 -24.52
C GLU A 175 28.54 -9.20 -24.17
N SER A 176 28.27 -10.39 -24.72
CA SER A 176 29.21 -11.49 -24.60
C SER A 176 30.54 -11.03 -25.16
N ALA A 177 31.65 -11.44 -24.53
CA ALA A 177 32.99 -11.10 -25.01
C ALA A 177 33.20 -11.51 -26.48
N GLU A 178 32.46 -12.51 -26.98
CA GLU A 178 32.39 -12.88 -28.40
C GLU A 178 31.81 -11.78 -29.30
N TYR A 179 30.73 -11.10 -28.89
CA TYR A 179 30.14 -10.02 -29.69
C TYR A 179 31.06 -8.78 -29.75
N ALA A 180 31.74 -8.45 -28.65
CA ALA A 180 32.74 -7.38 -28.62
C ALA A 180 33.97 -7.71 -29.49
N PHE A 181 34.36 -9.00 -29.55
CA PHE A 181 35.42 -9.50 -30.43
C PHE A 181 35.01 -9.43 -31.91
N PHE A 182 33.82 -9.91 -32.27
CA PHE A 182 33.31 -9.85 -33.65
C PHE A 182 33.14 -8.42 -34.16
N ARG A 183 32.67 -7.48 -33.32
CA ARG A 183 32.56 -6.06 -33.70
C ARG A 183 33.92 -5.44 -34.01
N ARG A 184 34.95 -5.74 -33.20
CA ARG A 184 36.33 -5.29 -33.45
C ARG A 184 36.94 -5.87 -34.72
N MET A 185 36.51 -7.07 -35.12
CA MET A 185 36.99 -7.75 -36.32
C MET A 185 36.35 -7.20 -37.61
N MET A 186 35.12 -6.66 -37.53
CA MET A 186 34.42 -6.06 -38.68
C MET A 186 34.70 -4.55 -38.90
N THR A 187 35.44 -3.90 -38.01
CA THR A 187 35.85 -2.49 -38.11
C THR A 187 37.33 -2.30 -38.51
N ARG A 188 37.94 -3.28 -39.18
CA ARG A 188 39.25 -3.15 -39.82
C ARG A 188 39.19 -3.58 -41.27
#